data_AF-A0A060SA24-F1
#
_entry.id   AF-A0A060SA24-F1
#
_cell.length_a   1.000
_cell.length_b   1.000
_cell.length_c   1.000
_cell.angle_alpha   90.00
_cell.angle_beta   90.00
_cell.angle_gamma   90.00
#
_symmetry.space_group_name_H-M   'P 1'
#
loop_
_entity.id
_entity.type
_entity.pdbx_description
1 polymer ?
#
loop_
_entity_poly.entity_id
_entity_poly.type
_entity_poly.pdbx_seq_one_letter_code
_entity_poly.pdbx_strand_id
1 'polypeptide(L)'
;MYSKSAIGHATASLAHELIPLGIRVNGIAPGFFITEMTAPGTADAIGQSKLPPNRQFQFEIPLSRPGENKAGTPKDMGALVLFLVANWFVDGETVLIDGGTLLKHPSSY
;
A
#
# COMPACT_ATOMS: atom_id res chain seq x y z
N MET A 1 8.57 10.59 -9.17
CA MET A 1 7.21 10.43 -9.73
C MET A 1 7.16 9.39 -10.84
N TYR A 2 8.12 9.38 -11.77
CA TYR A 2 8.14 8.43 -12.89
C TYR A 2 8.23 6.93 -12.50
N SER A 3 9.02 6.57 -11.49
CA SER A 3 9.20 5.15 -11.12
C SER A 3 7.93 4.48 -10.58
N LYS A 4 7.09 5.22 -9.84
CA LYS A 4 5.84 4.67 -9.27
C LYS A 4 4.74 4.56 -10.32
N SER A 5 4.61 5.57 -11.18
CA SER A 5 3.69 5.50 -12.32
C SER A 5 4.08 4.40 -13.32
N ALA A 6 5.37 4.16 -13.52
CA ALA A 6 5.87 3.07 -14.34
C ALA A 6 5.47 1.69 -13.80
N ILE A 7 5.44 1.50 -12.47
CA ILE A 7 5.00 0.24 -11.86
C ILE A 7 3.52 -0.02 -12.11
N GLY A 8 2.68 1.02 -12.09
CA GLY A 8 1.26 0.89 -12.46
C GLY A 8 1.09 0.36 -13.89
N HIS A 9 1.78 0.95 -14.86
CA HIS A 9 1.77 0.45 -16.25
C HIS A 9 2.38 -0.94 -16.38
N ALA A 10 3.49 -1.20 -15.69
CA ALA A 10 4.15 -2.51 -15.72
C ALA A 10 3.24 -3.61 -15.17
N THR A 11 2.39 -3.32 -14.18
CA THR A 11 1.42 -4.28 -13.62
C THR A 11 0.46 -4.77 -14.71
N ALA A 12 -0.16 -3.84 -15.45
CA ALA A 12 -1.09 -4.19 -16.53
C ALA A 12 -0.38 -4.90 -17.70
N SER A 13 0.83 -4.44 -18.07
CA SER A 13 1.62 -5.09 -19.13
C SER A 13 2.01 -6.52 -18.77
N LEU A 14 2.51 -6.75 -17.55
CA LEU A 14 2.90 -8.08 -17.08
C LEU A 14 1.69 -8.99 -16.91
N ALA A 15 0.55 -8.47 -16.43
CA ALA A 15 -0.69 -9.24 -16.37
C ALA A 15 -1.04 -9.79 -17.76
N HIS A 16 -1.06 -8.92 -18.77
CA HIS A 16 -1.34 -9.32 -20.16
C HIS A 16 -0.33 -10.35 -20.70
N GLU A 17 0.97 -10.13 -20.52
CA GLU A 17 2.03 -11.02 -21.04
C GLU A 17 2.01 -12.42 -20.40
N LEU A 18 1.58 -12.52 -19.14
CA LEU A 18 1.62 -13.76 -18.37
C LEU A 18 0.30 -14.56 -18.41
N ILE A 19 -0.75 -14.06 -19.08
CA ILE A 19 -2.01 -14.80 -19.32
C ILE A 19 -1.76 -16.22 -19.88
N PRO A 20 -0.89 -16.44 -20.89
CA PRO A 20 -0.67 -17.79 -21.45
C PRO A 20 -0.07 -18.79 -20.45
N LEU A 21 0.54 -18.30 -19.37
CA LEU A 21 1.10 -19.12 -18.29
C LEU A 21 0.11 -19.33 -17.14
N GLY A 22 -1.08 -18.74 -17.21
CA GLY A 22 -2.08 -18.79 -16.13
C GLY A 22 -1.65 -18.04 -14.87
N ILE A 23 -0.73 -17.08 -14.98
CA ILE A 23 -0.22 -16.27 -13.87
C ILE A 23 -0.94 -14.92 -13.88
N ARG A 24 -1.48 -14.52 -12.73
CA ARG A 24 -2.09 -13.21 -12.51
C ARG A 24 -1.08 -12.23 -11.91
N VAL A 25 -1.18 -10.97 -12.27
CA VAL A 25 -0.33 -9.89 -11.74
C VAL A 25 -1.20 -8.75 -11.25
N ASN A 26 -1.03 -8.38 -9.98
CA ASN A 26 -1.74 -7.25 -9.38
C ASN A 26 -0.76 -6.39 -8.58
N GLY A 27 -1.02 -5.08 -8.56
CA GLY A 27 -0.26 -4.08 -7.86
C GLY A 27 -0.92 -3.68 -6.54
N ILE A 28 -0.09 -3.27 -5.58
CA ILE A 28 -0.56 -2.64 -4.34
C ILE A 28 0.06 -1.25 -4.28
N ALA A 29 -0.79 -0.23 -4.19
CA ALA A 29 -0.40 1.16 -4.00
C ALA A 29 -0.63 1.56 -2.53
N PRO A 30 0.38 1.42 -1.65
CA PRO A 30 0.22 1.82 -0.26
C PRO A 30 0.22 3.33 -0.11
N GLY A 31 -0.69 3.82 0.72
CA GLY A 31 -0.59 5.15 1.30
C GLY A 31 0.44 5.20 2.42
N PHE A 32 0.09 5.85 3.52
CA PHE A 32 1.03 6.00 4.64
C PHE A 32 1.09 4.75 5.51
N PHE A 33 2.22 4.04 5.48
CA PHE A 33 2.53 2.89 6.33
C PHE A 33 3.80 3.17 7.14
N ILE A 34 3.79 2.80 8.42
CA ILE A 34 4.94 2.96 9.29
C ILE A 34 5.97 1.89 8.94
N THR A 35 7.05 2.33 8.32
CA THR A 35 8.21 1.53 7.93
C THR A 35 9.49 2.31 8.21
N GLU A 36 10.63 1.65 8.09
CA GLU A 36 11.93 2.27 8.32
C GLU A 36 12.18 3.46 7.38
N MET A 37 11.60 3.42 6.18
CA MET A 37 11.63 4.55 5.24
C MET A 37 10.90 5.79 5.80
N THR A 38 9.78 5.59 6.50
CA THR A 38 8.94 6.68 7.03
C THR A 38 9.34 7.12 8.44
N ALA A 39 9.95 6.23 9.22
CA ALA A 39 10.45 6.45 10.57
C ALA A 39 11.85 5.85 10.73
N PRO A 40 12.90 6.46 10.13
CA PRO A 40 14.25 5.92 10.19
C PRO A 40 14.79 5.89 11.62
N GLY A 41 15.53 4.83 11.96
CA GLY A 41 16.12 4.60 13.27
C GLY A 41 15.13 4.13 14.34
N THR A 42 13.92 3.69 13.94
CA THR A 42 12.86 3.29 14.88
C THR A 42 12.48 1.82 14.80
N ALA A 43 13.07 1.07 13.86
CA ALA A 43 12.92 -0.39 13.80
C ALA A 43 13.39 -1.03 15.11
N ASP A 44 12.55 -1.90 15.67
CA ASP A 44 12.93 -2.79 16.75
C ASP A 44 13.69 -4.04 16.24
N ALA A 45 14.03 -4.94 17.16
CA ALA A 45 14.79 -6.16 16.85
C ALA A 45 14.09 -7.10 15.85
N ILE A 46 12.79 -6.91 15.58
CA ILE A 46 12.02 -7.71 14.62
C ILE A 46 11.66 -6.89 13.35
N GLY A 47 12.27 -5.72 13.18
CA GLY A 47 12.09 -4.87 11.99
C GLY A 47 10.79 -4.07 11.97
N GLN A 48 10.07 -3.96 13.10
CA GLN A 48 8.88 -3.12 13.18
C GLN A 48 9.28 -1.69 13.56
N SER A 49 9.04 -0.76 12.64
CA SER A 49 9.26 0.66 12.89
C SER A 49 8.09 1.28 13.67
N LYS A 50 8.39 2.27 14.50
CA LYS A 50 7.40 2.99 15.30
C LYS A 50 7.52 4.48 15.07
N LEU A 51 6.38 5.16 15.03
CA LEU A 51 6.37 6.61 14.94
C LEU A 51 6.93 7.23 16.23
N PRO A 52 7.92 8.13 16.16
CA PRO A 52 8.35 8.92 17.30
C PRO A 52 7.18 9.76 17.84
N PRO A 53 7.02 9.93 19.17
CA PRO A 53 5.91 10.67 19.76
C PRO A 53 5.75 12.11 19.24
N ASN A 54 6.85 12.73 18.82
CA ASN A 54 6.89 14.13 18.38
C ASN A 54 6.71 14.29 16.85
N ARG A 55 6.54 13.20 16.09
CA ARG A 55 6.45 13.24 14.64
C ARG A 55 4.99 13.25 14.20
N GLN A 56 4.49 14.44 13.86
CA GLN A 56 3.17 14.61 13.25
C GLN A 56 3.31 14.63 11.73
N PHE A 57 2.47 13.85 11.04
CA PHE A 57 2.39 13.86 9.58
C PHE A 57 1.36 14.89 9.13
N GLN A 58 1.67 15.59 8.04
CA GLN A 58 0.82 16.65 7.49
C GLN A 58 -0.41 16.11 6.74
N PHE A 59 -0.37 14.85 6.29
CA PHE A 59 -1.46 14.24 5.55
C PHE A 59 -2.52 13.68 6.50
N GLU A 60 -3.76 14.10 6.30
CA GLU A 60 -4.91 13.56 7.02
C GLU A 60 -5.24 12.17 6.48
N ILE A 61 -5.31 11.19 7.38
CA ILE A 61 -5.83 9.85 7.09
C ILE A 61 -7.21 9.73 7.75
N PRO A 62 -8.30 9.80 6.96
CA PRO A 62 -9.67 9.82 7.49
C PRO A 62 -10.09 8.51 8.15
N LEU A 63 -9.73 7.39 7.54
CA LEU A 63 -10.15 6.07 7.97
C LEU A 63 -8.93 5.26 8.42
N SER A 64 -8.95 4.85 9.68
CA SER A 64 -7.96 3.96 10.30
C SER A 64 -8.67 3.07 11.32
N ARG A 65 -8.01 2.00 11.72
CA ARG A 65 -8.58 1.07 12.70
C ARG A 65 -8.78 1.77 14.05
N PRO A 66 -9.94 1.61 14.72
CA PRO A 66 -10.17 2.22 16.02
C PRO A 66 -9.08 1.84 17.03
N GLY A 67 -8.52 2.85 17.71
CA GLY A 67 -7.47 2.67 18.71
C GLY A 67 -6.06 2.49 18.16
N GLU A 68 -5.86 2.54 16.84
CA GLU A 68 -4.53 2.52 16.22
C GLU A 68 -4.10 3.92 15.75
N ASN A 69 -2.81 4.06 15.43
CA ASN A 69 -2.29 5.29 14.84
C ASN A 69 -2.96 5.55 13.48
N LYS A 70 -3.03 6.82 13.07
CA LYS A 70 -3.45 7.21 11.72
C LYS A 70 -2.38 6.79 10.69
N ALA A 71 -2.34 5.50 10.36
CA ALA A 71 -1.49 4.87 9.36
C ALA A 71 -2.06 3.49 8.99
N GLY A 72 -1.69 2.96 7.83
CA GLY A 72 -1.93 1.56 7.49
C GLY A 72 -1.08 0.61 8.33
N THR A 73 -1.61 -0.58 8.60
CA THR A 73 -0.94 -1.61 9.40
C THR A 73 -0.55 -2.83 8.58
N PRO A 74 0.36 -3.69 9.09
CA PRO A 74 0.66 -4.96 8.45
C PRO A 74 -0.59 -5.85 8.25
N LYS A 75 -1.62 -5.71 9.09
CA LYS A 75 -2.88 -6.44 8.95
C LYS A 75 -3.68 -5.97 7.73
N ASP A 76 -3.70 -4.67 7.46
CA ASP A 76 -4.40 -4.11 6.29
C ASP A 76 -3.71 -4.56 5.00
N MET A 77 -2.37 -4.54 4.98
CA MET A 77 -1.58 -5.05 3.87
C MET A 77 -1.83 -6.55 3.64
N GLY A 78 -1.78 -7.35 4.71
CA GLY A 78 -2.01 -8.79 4.63
C GLY A 78 -3.42 -9.15 4.18
N ALA A 79 -4.43 -8.39 4.60
CA ALA A 79 -5.81 -8.58 4.17
C ALA A 79 -5.98 -8.35 2.67
N LEU A 80 -5.37 -7.29 2.11
CA LEU A 80 -5.40 -7.05 0.66
C LEU A 80 -4.66 -8.15 -0.10
N VAL A 81 -3.48 -8.56 0.35
CA VAL A 81 -2.73 -9.67 -0.28
C VAL A 81 -3.58 -10.93 -0.33
N LEU A 82 -4.25 -11.27 0.79
CA LEU A 82 -5.14 -12.42 0.85
C LEU A 82 -6.31 -12.29 -0.13
N PHE A 83 -6.92 -11.11 -0.25
CA PHE A 83 -7.97 -10.83 -1.23
C PHE A 83 -7.50 -11.07 -2.66
N LEU A 84 -6.34 -10.50 -3.05
CA LEU A 84 -5.80 -10.63 -4.40
C LEU A 84 -5.41 -12.09 -4.75
N VAL A 85 -4.95 -12.85 -3.75
CA VAL A 85 -4.61 -14.27 -3.92
C VAL A 85 -5.87 -15.13 -4.02
N ALA A 86 -6.85 -14.91 -3.13
CA ALA A 86 -8.05 -15.73 -3.05
C ALA A 86 -9.08 -15.44 -4.16
N ASN A 87 -9.12 -14.22 -4.67
CA ASN A 87 -10.05 -13.84 -5.73
C ASN A 87 -9.41 -14.02 -7.11
N TRP A 88 -9.76 -15.12 -7.78
CA TRP A 88 -9.19 -15.47 -9.08
C TRP A 88 -9.66 -14.59 -10.25
N PHE A 89 -10.68 -13.76 -10.03
CA PHE A 89 -11.26 -12.90 -11.06
C PHE A 89 -10.66 -11.48 -11.06
N VAL A 90 -9.61 -11.25 -10.26
CA VAL A 90 -8.87 -9.99 -10.20
C VAL A 90 -7.49 -10.18 -10.83
N ASP A 91 -7.22 -9.47 -11.92
CA ASP A 91 -5.96 -9.49 -12.65
C ASP A 91 -5.69 -8.13 -13.32
N GLY A 92 -4.44 -7.70 -13.32
CA GLY A 92 -4.00 -6.40 -13.87
C GLY A 92 -4.36 -5.17 -13.03
N GLU A 93 -4.94 -5.35 -11.85
CA GLU A 93 -5.44 -4.24 -11.02
C GLU A 93 -4.35 -3.69 -10.09
N THR A 94 -4.39 -2.37 -9.81
CA THR A 94 -3.54 -1.74 -8.78
C THR A 94 -4.39 -1.09 -7.70
N VAL A 95 -4.47 -1.75 -6.54
CA VAL A 95 -5.37 -1.31 -5.47
C VAL A 95 -4.68 -0.30 -4.56
N LEU A 96 -5.27 0.89 -4.42
CA LEU A 96 -4.88 1.91 -3.44
C LEU A 96 -5.34 1.52 -2.03
N ILE A 97 -4.41 1.51 -1.07
CA ILE A 97 -4.71 1.31 0.36
C ILE A 97 -4.15 2.46 1.19
N ASP A 98 -4.91 3.54 1.33
CA ASP A 98 -4.44 4.78 1.94
C ASP A 98 -5.38 5.34 3.02
N GLY A 99 -6.42 4.59 3.41
CA GLY A 99 -7.41 5.06 4.39
C GLY A 99 -8.22 6.28 3.94
N GLY A 100 -8.28 6.56 2.63
CA GLY A 100 -8.97 7.72 2.07
C GLY A 100 -8.16 9.02 2.10
N THR A 101 -6.84 8.94 2.28
CA THR A 101 -5.94 10.10 2.29
C THR A 101 -6.08 10.92 1.02
N LEU A 102 -6.06 10.28 -0.16
CA LEU A 102 -6.17 10.96 -1.45
C LEU A 102 -7.57 11.51 -1.75
N LEU A 103 -8.58 11.07 -1.00
CA LEU A 103 -9.93 11.66 -1.07
C LEU A 103 -10.01 13.02 -0.34
N LYS A 104 -9.08 13.29 0.58
CA LYS A 104 -8.93 14.60 1.24
C LYS A 104 -7.83 15.45 0.61
N HIS A 105 -6.83 14.80 0.03
CA HIS A 105 -5.68 15.44 -0.62
C HIS A 105 -5.63 15.01 -2.08
N PRO A 106 -6.39 15.68 -2.98
CA PRO A 106 -6.58 15.22 -4.35
C PRO A 106 -5.26 15.03 -5.07
N SER A 107 -4.98 13.79 -5.47
CA SER A 107 -3.80 13.42 -6.25
C SER A 107 -4.07 12.15 -7.04
N SER A 108 -3.39 12.02 -8.17
CA SER A 108 -3.30 10.76 -8.90
C SER A 108 -2.24 9.87 -8.24
N TYR A 109 -2.52 8.58 -8.07
CA TYR A 109 -1.56 7.60 -7.55
C TYR A 109 -0.97 6.74 -8.66
#